data_AF-A0A2E4D5H2-F1
#
_entry.id   AF-A0A2E4D5H2-F1
#
_cell.length_a   1.000
_cell.length_b   1.000
_cell.length_c   1.000
_cell.angle_alpha   90.00
_cell.angle_beta   90.00
_cell.angle_gamma   90.00
#
_symmetry.space_group_name_H-M   'P 1'
#
loop_
_entity.id
_entity.type
_entity.pdbx_description
1 polymer ?
#
loop_
_entity_poly.entity_id
_entity_poly.type
_entity_poly.pdbx_seq_one_letter_code
_entity_poly.pdbx_strand_id
1 'polypeptide(L)'
;MKNKLLTLPFLSLTLFLSPNLQSATVSCNFMSGEAYSISTGEWLGTAGWEDIWDIFGEGISLPMKNSLLAKLDTQEIFKAGETDKGTVYLIGGDMGVEGRLSNIEDGVIVIYSGFCDISFG
;
A
#
# COMPACT_ATOMS: atom_id res chain seq x y z
N MET A 1 46.57 36.33 39.50
CA MET A 1 46.80 36.59 38.06
C MET A 1 46.21 35.44 37.24
N LYS A 2 45.23 35.78 36.40
CA LYS A 2 44.87 35.17 35.09
C LYS A 2 44.65 33.65 35.00
N ASN A 3 43.37 33.29 34.91
CA ASN A 3 42.70 32.49 33.87
C ASN A 3 43.46 31.26 33.31
N LYS A 4 42.80 30.10 33.34
CA LYS A 4 42.17 29.55 32.13
C LYS A 4 41.24 28.38 32.45
N LEU A 5 39.95 28.69 32.33
CA LEU A 5 38.88 27.80 31.93
C LEU A 5 39.37 26.94 30.75
N LEU A 6 39.39 25.61 30.86
CA LEU A 6 39.47 24.74 29.69
C LEU A 6 38.23 23.87 29.65
N THR A 7 37.32 24.30 28.78
CA THR A 7 36.05 23.72 28.37
C THR A 7 36.25 22.49 27.48
N LEU A 8 35.33 21.50 27.61
CA LEU A 8 35.19 20.24 26.86
C LEU A 8 35.15 20.41 25.31
N PRO A 9 35.33 19.30 24.57
CA PRO A 9 34.15 18.69 23.93
C PRO A 9 34.13 17.16 24.13
N PHE A 10 33.12 16.59 24.80
CA PHE A 10 31.90 16.07 24.17
C PHE A 10 32.22 15.24 22.92
N LEU A 11 32.59 13.97 23.15
CA LEU A 11 32.77 12.96 22.13
C LEU A 11 31.40 12.72 21.47
N SER A 12 31.21 13.34 20.32
CA SER A 12 29.99 13.27 19.51
C SER A 12 29.60 11.81 19.26
N LEU A 13 28.52 11.40 19.92
CA LEU A 13 27.65 10.32 19.49
C LEU A 13 27.15 10.71 18.10
N THR A 14 27.86 10.26 17.05
CA THR A 14 27.42 10.44 15.68
C THR A 14 26.10 9.72 15.55
N LEU A 15 25.04 10.53 15.50
CA LEU A 15 23.70 10.14 15.14
C LEU A 15 23.76 9.19 13.95
N PHE A 16 23.22 7.99 14.14
CA PHE A 16 22.68 7.20 13.05
C PHE A 16 21.55 8.02 12.42
N LEU A 17 21.90 8.95 11.53
CA LEU A 17 20.97 9.51 10.58
C LEU A 17 20.62 8.38 9.62
N SER A 18 19.69 7.51 10.03
CA SER A 18 18.99 6.64 9.12
C SER A 18 18.40 7.56 8.03
N PRO A 19 18.81 7.43 6.76
CA PRO A 19 18.04 8.09 5.72
C PRO A 19 16.62 7.55 5.86
N ASN A 20 15.65 8.43 6.03
CA ASN A 20 14.24 8.07 5.90
C ASN A 20 14.13 7.34 4.57
N LEU A 21 13.93 6.03 4.59
CA LEU A 21 13.46 5.29 3.43
C LEU A 21 12.10 5.89 3.14
N GLN A 22 12.06 6.93 2.29
CA GLN A 22 10.82 7.53 1.83
C GLN A 22 10.09 6.42 1.08
N SER A 23 9.15 5.78 1.76
CA SER A 23 8.25 4.80 1.16
C SER A 23 7.41 5.55 0.14
N ALA A 24 7.33 5.04 -1.09
CA ALA A 24 6.31 5.50 -2.02
C ALA A 24 4.93 5.32 -1.37
N THR A 25 3.98 6.20 -1.67
CA THR A 25 2.59 6.02 -1.24
C THR A 25 1.79 5.52 -2.44
N VAL A 26 1.08 4.41 -2.23
CA VAL A 26 0.09 3.88 -3.17
C VAL A 26 -1.26 4.41 -2.74
N SER A 27 -2.00 5.01 -3.66
CA SER A 27 -3.39 5.41 -3.45
C SER A 27 -4.26 4.68 -4.46
N CYS A 28 -5.26 3.92 -4.01
CA CYS A 28 -6.11 3.11 -4.87
C CYS A 28 -7.56 3.52 -4.79
N ASN A 29 -8.21 3.65 -5.95
CA ASN A 29 -9.64 3.84 -6.10
C ASN A 29 -10.24 2.59 -6.73
N PHE A 30 -11.19 1.96 -6.03
CA PHE A 30 -11.87 0.76 -6.50
C PHE A 30 -13.18 1.14 -7.19
N MET A 31 -13.58 0.35 -8.19
CA MET A 31 -14.75 0.62 -9.04
C MET A 31 -15.78 -0.51 -9.01
N SER A 32 -15.35 -1.74 -8.71
CA SER A 32 -16.20 -2.91 -8.62
C SER A 32 -15.68 -3.89 -7.58
N GLY A 33 -16.56 -4.80 -7.15
CA GLY A 33 -16.21 -5.92 -6.27
C GLY A 33 -16.83 -7.22 -6.76
N GLU A 34 -16.13 -8.34 -6.58
CA GLU A 34 -16.63 -9.68 -6.87
C GLU A 34 -16.46 -10.57 -5.65
N ALA A 35 -17.50 -11.31 -5.28
CA ALA A 35 -17.48 -12.21 -4.13
C ALA A 35 -17.50 -13.67 -4.58
N TYR A 36 -16.69 -14.51 -3.93
CA TYR A 36 -16.60 -15.94 -4.21
C TYR A 36 -16.58 -16.75 -2.91
N SER A 37 -17.21 -17.92 -2.93
CA SER A 37 -17.07 -18.93 -1.87
C SER A 37 -15.67 -19.53 -1.92
N ILE A 38 -14.95 -19.53 -0.80
CA ILE A 38 -13.60 -20.13 -0.74
C ILE A 38 -13.67 -21.65 -0.83
N SER A 39 -14.71 -22.26 -0.28
CA SER A 39 -14.83 -23.72 -0.22
C SER A 39 -15.25 -24.33 -1.56
N THR A 40 -16.10 -23.64 -2.32
CA THR A 40 -16.67 -24.15 -3.59
C THR A 40 -16.10 -23.44 -4.82
N GLY A 41 -15.51 -22.25 -4.67
CA GLY A 41 -15.08 -21.40 -5.79
C GLY A 41 -16.24 -20.75 -6.55
N GLU A 42 -17.47 -20.92 -6.07
CA GLU A 42 -18.67 -20.36 -6.72
C GLU A 42 -18.71 -18.85 -6.58
N TRP A 43 -19.11 -18.19 -7.67
CA TRP A 43 -19.39 -16.76 -7.68
C TRP A 43 -20.68 -16.48 -6.90
N LEU A 44 -20.60 -15.56 -5.95
CA LEU A 44 -21.71 -15.20 -5.05
C LEU A 44 -22.37 -13.87 -5.43
N GLY A 45 -21.68 -13.02 -6.19
CA GLY A 45 -22.24 -11.75 -6.67
C GLY A 45 -21.19 -10.70 -6.99
N THR A 46 -21.67 -9.55 -7.46
CA THR A 46 -20.87 -8.38 -7.82
C THR A 46 -21.41 -7.15 -7.11
N ALA A 47 -20.51 -6.28 -6.67
CA ALA A 47 -20.79 -4.96 -6.11
C ALA A 47 -20.49 -3.88 -7.15
N GLY A 48 -21.43 -2.96 -7.32
CA GLY A 48 -21.31 -1.82 -8.24
C GLY A 48 -20.69 -0.60 -7.58
N TRP A 49 -20.50 0.47 -8.34
CA TRP A 49 -19.86 1.70 -7.85
C TRP A 49 -20.45 2.26 -6.54
N GLU A 50 -21.78 2.25 -6.40
CA GLU A 50 -22.46 2.77 -5.19
C GLU A 50 -22.05 1.98 -3.93
N ASP A 51 -22.08 0.64 -4.00
CA ASP A 51 -21.66 -0.23 -2.89
C ASP A 51 -20.18 -0.03 -2.55
N ILE A 52 -19.34 0.17 -3.57
CA ILE A 52 -17.91 0.40 -3.42
C ILE A 52 -17.63 1.75 -2.74
N TRP A 53 -18.38 2.79 -3.11
CA TRP A 53 -18.27 4.11 -2.51
C TRP A 53 -18.61 4.10 -1.02
N ASP A 54 -19.62 3.33 -0.62
CA ASP A 54 -20.00 3.18 0.79
C ASP A 54 -18.89 2.51 1.64
N ILE A 55 -18.05 1.68 1.03
CA ILE A 55 -16.97 0.96 1.72
C ILE A 55 -15.68 1.78 1.77
N PHE A 56 -15.30 2.39 0.64
CA PHE A 56 -13.98 3.00 0.45
C PHE A 56 -14.01 4.53 0.35
N GLY A 57 -15.14 5.16 0.04
CA GLY A 57 -15.22 6.58 -0.26
C GLY A 57 -14.21 6.99 -1.33
N GLU A 58 -13.27 7.87 -0.95
CA GLU A 58 -12.17 8.36 -1.79
C GLU A 58 -11.05 7.32 -2.04
N GLY A 59 -11.25 6.06 -1.63
CA GLY A 59 -10.30 4.98 -1.80
C GLY A 59 -9.44 4.70 -0.57
N ILE A 60 -8.28 4.10 -0.79
CA ILE A 60 -7.32 3.77 0.27
C ILE A 60 -5.94 4.32 -0.06
N SER A 61 -5.14 4.61 0.97
CA SER A 61 -3.73 4.91 0.81
C SER A 61 -2.90 4.04 1.75
N LEU A 62 -1.78 3.53 1.24
CA LEU A 62 -0.83 2.73 2.03
C LEU A 62 0.62 3.02 1.63
N PRO A 63 1.56 2.97 2.59
CA PRO A 63 2.97 3.04 2.29
C PRO A 63 3.42 1.76 1.58
N MET A 64 4.14 1.92 0.47
CA MET A 64 4.75 0.83 -0.29
C MET A 64 6.27 0.90 -0.23
N LYS A 65 6.89 -0.22 0.13
CA LYS A 65 8.35 -0.35 0.19
C LYS A 65 8.96 -0.08 -1.18
N ASN A 66 10.04 0.71 -1.21
CA ASN A 66 10.73 1.05 -2.47
C ASN A 66 11.26 -0.16 -3.22
N SER A 67 11.57 -1.26 -2.51
CA SER A 67 11.95 -2.54 -3.13
C SER A 67 10.86 -3.15 -4.00
N LEU A 68 9.60 -2.72 -3.85
CA LEU A 68 8.46 -3.19 -4.64
C LEU A 68 8.21 -2.35 -5.89
N LEU A 69 8.80 -1.15 -6.00
CA LEU A 69 8.62 -0.27 -7.15
C LEU A 69 9.05 -0.94 -8.46
N ALA A 70 10.21 -1.63 -8.43
CA ALA A 70 10.73 -2.36 -9.58
C ALA A 70 9.80 -3.49 -10.06
N LYS A 71 8.81 -3.90 -9.24
CA LYS A 71 7.82 -4.90 -9.66
C LYS A 71 6.74 -4.33 -10.56
N LEU A 72 6.51 -3.03 -10.56
CA LEU A 72 5.55 -2.39 -11.48
C LEU A 72 5.95 -2.63 -12.95
N ASP A 73 7.25 -2.68 -13.23
CA ASP A 73 7.77 -2.91 -14.58
C ASP A 73 7.74 -4.39 -15.01
N THR A 74 7.44 -5.32 -14.08
CA THR A 74 7.49 -6.77 -14.36
C THR A 74 6.23 -7.31 -15.03
N GLN A 75 5.14 -6.54 -15.03
CA GLN A 75 3.80 -7.00 -15.43
C GLN A 75 3.33 -8.26 -14.67
N GLU A 76 3.88 -8.51 -13.48
CA GLU A 76 3.45 -9.57 -12.58
C GLU A 76 2.67 -8.99 -11.41
N ILE A 77 1.68 -9.74 -10.92
CA ILE A 77 0.93 -9.37 -9.72
C ILE A 77 1.84 -9.52 -8.50
N PHE A 78 1.87 -8.50 -7.64
CA PHE A 78 2.55 -8.57 -6.36
C PHE A 78 1.74 -7.95 -5.23
N LYS A 79 1.94 -8.48 -4.02
CA LYS A 79 1.38 -7.90 -2.79
C LYS A 79 2.09 -6.58 -2.48
N ALA A 80 1.34 -5.49 -2.44
CA ALA A 80 1.83 -4.16 -2.10
C ALA A 80 1.79 -3.89 -0.60
N GLY A 81 0.75 -4.39 0.10
CA GLY A 81 0.62 -4.24 1.54
C GLY A 81 -0.73 -4.70 2.07
N GLU A 82 -1.02 -4.32 3.31
CA GLU A 82 -2.27 -4.63 4.02
C GLU A 82 -2.84 -3.34 4.61
N THR A 83 -4.17 -3.26 4.66
CA THR A 83 -4.94 -2.23 5.36
C THR A 83 -5.93 -2.89 6.31
N ASP A 84 -6.69 -2.09 7.05
CA ASP A 84 -7.84 -2.57 7.84
C ASP A 84 -8.98 -3.16 6.98
N LYS A 85 -9.00 -2.85 5.68
CA LYS A 85 -10.00 -3.36 4.73
C LYS A 85 -9.59 -4.65 4.03
N GLY A 86 -8.30 -4.97 3.97
CA GLY A 86 -7.81 -6.19 3.33
C GLY A 86 -6.38 -6.09 2.79
N THR A 87 -6.00 -7.02 1.92
CA THR A 87 -4.67 -7.08 1.32
C THR A 87 -4.68 -6.44 -0.07
N VAL A 88 -3.75 -5.51 -0.32
CA VAL A 88 -3.61 -4.83 -1.60
C VAL A 88 -2.57 -5.52 -2.48
N TYR A 89 -2.97 -5.79 -3.71
CA TYR A 89 -2.13 -6.31 -4.79
C TYR A 89 -2.11 -5.32 -5.93
N LEU A 90 -0.96 -5.21 -6.57
CA LEU A 90 -0.76 -4.32 -7.72
C LEU A 90 -0.22 -5.13 -8.89
N ILE A 91 -0.53 -4.64 -10.08
CA ILE A 91 0.13 -5.00 -11.33
C ILE A 91 0.34 -3.72 -12.12
N GLY A 92 1.58 -3.47 -12.54
CA GLY A 92 1.86 -2.41 -13.49
C GLY A 92 1.64 -2.91 -14.91
N GLY A 93 1.15 -2.04 -15.77
CA GLY A 93 0.95 -2.32 -17.19
C GLY A 93 1.00 -1.05 -18.02
N ASP A 94 0.82 -1.20 -19.33
CA ASP A 94 0.95 -0.09 -20.28
C ASP A 94 -0.10 1.02 -20.06
N MET A 95 -1.23 0.70 -19.40
CA MET A 95 -2.31 1.64 -19.09
C MET A 95 -2.22 2.25 -17.67
N GLY A 96 -1.16 1.96 -16.91
CA GLY A 96 -0.97 2.42 -15.54
C GLY A 96 -0.88 1.28 -14.53
N VAL A 97 -1.20 1.57 -13.27
CA VAL A 97 -1.16 0.57 -12.18
C VAL A 97 -2.58 0.16 -11.83
N GLU A 98 -2.87 -1.13 -12.00
CA GLU A 98 -4.13 -1.71 -11.56
C GLU A 98 -4.00 -2.22 -10.13
N GLY A 99 -5.06 -1.99 -9.35
CA GLY A 99 -5.16 -2.39 -7.96
C GLY A 99 -6.23 -3.43 -7.73
N ARG A 100 -5.89 -4.44 -6.92
CA ARG A 100 -6.85 -5.35 -6.33
C ARG A 100 -6.75 -5.29 -4.82
N LEU A 101 -7.89 -5.20 -4.13
CA LEU A 101 -7.94 -5.45 -2.69
C LEU A 101 -8.72 -6.73 -2.44
N SER A 102 -8.12 -7.69 -1.73
CA SER A 102 -8.83 -8.88 -1.27
C SER A 102 -9.16 -8.77 0.21
N ASN A 103 -10.40 -9.10 0.55
CA ASN A 103 -10.85 -9.31 1.91
C ASN A 103 -11.41 -10.73 2.05
N ILE A 104 -11.14 -11.39 3.17
CA ILE A 104 -11.67 -12.72 3.48
C ILE A 104 -12.47 -12.63 4.77
N GLU A 105 -13.75 -12.97 4.68
CA GLU A 105 -14.67 -12.94 5.82
C GLU A 105 -15.64 -14.12 5.70
N ASP A 106 -15.83 -14.87 6.78
CA ASP A 106 -16.81 -15.97 6.88
C ASP A 106 -16.79 -16.99 5.72
N GLY A 107 -15.60 -17.34 5.23
CA GLY A 107 -15.42 -18.31 4.15
C GLY A 107 -15.72 -17.76 2.75
N VAL A 108 -15.89 -16.45 2.62
CA VAL A 108 -16.05 -15.72 1.37
C VAL A 108 -14.81 -14.87 1.12
N ILE A 109 -14.30 -14.86 -0.11
CA ILE A 109 -13.31 -13.90 -0.57
C ILE A 109 -14.01 -12.85 -1.43
N VAL A 110 -13.80 -11.58 -1.09
CA VAL A 110 -14.25 -10.44 -1.88
C VAL A 110 -13.03 -9.77 -2.50
N ILE A 111 -13.07 -9.56 -3.82
CA ILE A 111 -12.00 -8.93 -4.59
C ILE A 111 -12.52 -7.63 -5.17
N TYR A 112 -11.98 -6.52 -4.69
CA TYR A 112 -12.26 -5.20 -5.21
C TYR A 112 -11.23 -4.80 -6.27
N SER A 113 -11.69 -4.16 -7.32
CA SER A 113 -10.88 -3.90 -8.53
C SER A 113 -10.92 -2.44 -8.91
N GLY A 114 -9.78 -1.88 -9.28
CA GLY A 114 -9.68 -0.50 -9.74
C GLY A 114 -8.26 -0.10 -10.10
N PHE A 115 -7.96 1.19 -9.99
CA PHE A 115 -6.68 1.76 -10.37
C PHE A 115 -5.97 2.39 -9.18
N CYS A 116 -4.65 2.41 -9.23
CA CYS A 116 -3.84 3.02 -8.20
C CYS A 116 -2.84 4.02 -8.78
N ASP A 117 -2.54 5.04 -8.00
CA ASP A 117 -1.50 6.01 -8.26
C ASP A 117 -0.33 5.80 -7.29
N ILE A 118 0.88 5.95 -7.81
CA ILE A 118 2.11 5.90 -7.02
C ILE A 118 2.64 7.33 -6.88
N SER A 119 2.72 7.81 -5.65
CA SER A 119 3.28 9.12 -5.34
C SER A 119 4.57 8.99 -4.54
N PHE A 120 5.48 9.91 -4.81
CA PHE A 120 6.76 10.04 -4.12
C PHE A 120 6.73 11.40 -3.40
N GLY A 121 6.94 11.38 -2.08
CA GLY A 121 7.10 12.59 -1.27
C GLY A 121 8.55 13.00 -1.17
#